data_AF-A0AAV7GCK6-F1
#
_entry.id   AF-A0AAV7GCK6-F1
#
_cell.length_a   1.000
_cell.length_b   1.000
_cell.length_c   1.000
_cell.angle_alpha   90.00
_cell.angle_beta   90.00
_cell.angle_gamma   90.00
#
_symmetry.space_group_name_H-M   'P 1'
#
loop_
_entity.id
_entity.type
_entity.pdbx_description
1 polymer ?
#
loop_
_entity_poly.entity_id
_entity_poly.type
_entity_poly.pdbx_seq_one_letter_code
_entity_poly.pdbx_strand_id
1 'polypeptide(L)'
;MHTGDPKPLENRFLHFVDVRDVADALLLVHEKPKASGRYICSPNPSSAPDVVRTNRSKLNTLITGHVHLCFGSFIEVAPDSLMHSKELKSLGWKYRTLEEILTDAIEFF
;
A
#
# COMPACT_ATOMS: atom_id res chain seq x y z
N MET A 1 -18.95 -23.91 20.26
CA MET A 1 -17.74 -23.22 19.78
C MET A 1 -18.10 -22.60 18.43
N HIS A 2 -18.40 -21.31 18.37
CA HIS A 2 -18.59 -20.64 17.08
C HIS A 2 -17.22 -20.44 16.46
N THR A 3 -16.88 -21.24 15.45
CA THR A 3 -15.88 -20.87 14.45
C THR A 3 -16.40 -19.59 13.81
N GLY A 4 -15.82 -18.45 14.17
CA GLY A 4 -16.21 -17.15 13.60
C GLY A 4 -15.85 -17.15 12.13
N ASP A 5 -16.87 -17.16 11.26
CA ASP A 5 -16.65 -17.01 9.83
C ASP A 5 -15.81 -15.76 9.55
N PRO A 6 -14.90 -15.81 8.58
CA PRO A 6 -14.07 -14.67 8.23
C PRO A 6 -14.93 -13.48 7.88
N LYS A 7 -14.69 -12.35 8.55
CA LYS A 7 -15.38 -11.11 8.19
C LYS A 7 -15.01 -10.76 6.74
N PRO A 8 -16.00 -10.46 5.89
CA PRO A 8 -15.74 -10.00 4.53
C PRO A 8 -14.86 -8.74 4.54
N LEU A 9 -13.96 -8.61 3.56
CA LEU A 9 -13.16 -7.40 3.39
C LEU A 9 -13.90 -6.42 2.48
N GLU A 10 -13.81 -5.13 2.80
CA GLU A 10 -14.35 -4.10 1.91
C GLU A 10 -13.44 -3.94 0.68
N ASN A 11 -14.04 -3.87 -0.52
CA ASN A 11 -13.34 -3.59 -1.76
C ASN A 11 -12.98 -2.10 -1.85
N ARG A 12 -11.99 -1.69 -1.06
CA ARG A 12 -11.44 -0.32 -1.06
C ARG A 12 -10.11 -0.25 -1.77
N PHE A 13 -9.73 0.96 -2.17
CA PHE A 13 -8.37 1.25 -2.59
C PHE A 13 -7.45 1.32 -1.37
N LEU A 14 -6.40 0.53 -1.41
CA LEU A 14 -5.31 0.57 -0.44
C LEU A 14 -4.18 1.43 -1.00
N HIS A 15 -3.57 2.18 -0.08
CA HIS A 15 -2.48 3.10 -0.37
C HIS A 15 -1.26 2.66 0.43
N PHE A 16 -0.17 2.34 -0.27
CA PHE A 16 1.08 1.89 0.33
C PHE A 16 2.22 2.79 -0.12
N VAL A 17 3.13 3.09 0.79
CA VAL A 17 4.38 3.78 0.50
C VAL A 17 5.47 3.21 1.41
N ASP A 18 6.65 2.99 0.85
CA ASP A 18 7.81 2.58 1.63
C ASP A 18 8.27 3.73 2.53
N VAL A 19 8.66 3.44 3.78
CA VAL A 19 9.16 4.47 4.70
C VAL A 19 10.41 5.18 4.15
N ARG A 20 11.25 4.48 3.38
CA ARG A 20 12.42 5.06 2.72
C ARG A 20 12.00 6.01 1.60
N ASP A 21 10.97 5.65 0.83
CA ASP A 21 10.44 6.52 -0.22
C ASP A 21 9.81 7.81 0.36
N VAL A 22 9.23 7.74 1.58
CA VAL A 22 8.77 8.93 2.31
C VAL A 22 9.94 9.82 2.72
N ALA A 23 11.02 9.25 3.24
CA ALA A 23 12.22 10.01 3.59
C ALA A 23 12.83 10.69 2.35
N ASP A 24 12.94 9.96 1.23
CA ASP A 24 13.41 10.50 -0.04
C ASP A 24 12.49 11.61 -0.57
N ALA A 25 11.17 11.47 -0.41
CA ALA A 25 10.20 12.50 -0.78
C ALA A 25 10.38 13.79 0.03
N LEU A 26 10.58 13.66 1.35
CA LEU A 26 10.81 14.81 2.24
C LEU A 26 12.08 15.55 1.86
N LEU A 27 13.18 14.82 1.63
CA LEU A 27 14.44 15.41 1.17
C LEU A 27 14.26 16.12 -0.18
N LEU A 28 13.61 15.45 -1.15
CA LEU A 28 13.39 16.00 -2.48
C LEU A 28 12.57 17.31 -2.43
N VAL A 29 11.49 17.35 -1.66
CA VAL A 29 10.66 18.55 -1.51
C VAL A 29 11.45 19.67 -0.82
N HIS A 30 12.28 19.35 0.17
CA HIS A 30 13.11 20.32 0.86
C HIS A 30 14.16 20.96 -0.06
N GLU A 31 14.83 20.16 -0.89
CA GLU A 31 15.93 20.61 -1.75
C GLU A 31 15.47 21.35 -3.02
N LYS A 32 14.25 21.11 -3.48
CA LYS A 32 13.74 21.72 -4.73
C LYS A 32 13.20 23.13 -4.45
N PRO A 33 13.85 24.21 -4.96
CA PRO A 33 13.41 25.58 -4.66
C PRO A 33 12.02 25.94 -5.19
N LYS A 34 11.52 25.18 -6.18
CA LYS A 34 10.18 25.35 -6.77
C LYS A 34 9.10 24.53 -6.06
N ALA A 35 9.47 23.68 -5.10
CA ALA A 35 8.49 22.89 -4.37
C ALA A 35 7.68 23.77 -3.43
N SER A 36 6.37 23.60 -3.41
CA SER A 36 5.46 24.39 -2.58
C SER A 36 4.15 23.65 -2.35
N GLY A 37 3.48 23.98 -1.24
CA GLY A 37 2.19 23.37 -0.88
C GLY A 37 2.33 21.97 -0.29
N ARG A 38 1.34 21.12 -0.55
CA ARG A 38 1.24 19.76 0.00
C ARG A 38 1.46 18.74 -1.10
N TYR A 39 2.17 17.67 -0.78
CA TYR A 39 2.49 16.58 -1.68
C TYR A 39 1.88 15.28 -1.15
N ILE A 40 1.06 14.63 -1.96
CA ILE A 40 0.59 13.27 -1.67
C ILE A 40 1.75 12.31 -1.91
N CYS A 41 2.07 11.47 -0.92
CA CYS A 41 3.11 10.46 -0.96
C CYS A 41 2.48 9.06 -0.93
N SER A 42 1.74 8.75 -2.00
CA SER A 42 1.04 7.49 -2.21
C SER A 42 1.08 7.18 -3.72
N PRO A 43 2.05 6.39 -4.18
CA PRO A 43 2.41 6.32 -5.59
C PRO A 43 1.29 5.76 -6.45
N ASN A 44 0.83 4.53 -6.15
CA ASN A 44 -0.17 3.82 -6.94
C ASN A 44 -1.20 3.16 -6.00
N PRO A 45 -2.45 3.66 -5.95
CA PRO A 45 -3.53 2.94 -5.27
C PRO A 45 -3.78 1.60 -5.94
N SER A 46 -4.12 0.59 -5.14
CA SER A 46 -4.51 -0.74 -5.64
C SER A 46 -5.72 -1.23 -4.86
N SER A 47 -6.68 -1.88 -5.52
CA SER A 47 -7.84 -2.41 -4.81
C SER A 47 -7.39 -3.50 -3.83
N ALA A 48 -8.09 -3.65 -2.70
CA ALA A 48 -7.81 -4.73 -1.75
C ALA A 48 -7.81 -6.13 -2.43
N PRO A 49 -8.75 -6.48 -3.32
CA PRO A 49 -8.68 -7.71 -4.11
C PRO A 49 -7.40 -7.84 -4.95
N ASP A 50 -6.98 -6.76 -5.62
CA ASP A 50 -5.79 -6.80 -6.48
C ASP A 50 -4.52 -6.96 -5.67
N VAL A 51 -4.43 -6.32 -4.49
CA VAL A 51 -3.28 -6.47 -3.57
C VAL A 51 -3.15 -7.92 -3.13
N VAL A 52 -4.25 -8.54 -2.71
CA VAL A 52 -4.29 -9.95 -2.30
C VAL A 52 -3.94 -10.87 -3.46
N ARG A 53 -4.54 -10.66 -4.64
CA ARG A 53 -4.32 -11.50 -5.82
C ARG A 53 -2.87 -11.44 -6.30
N THR A 54 -2.32 -10.23 -6.39
CA THR A 54 -0.98 -9.98 -6.95
C THR A 54 0.13 -10.40 -6.00
N ASN A 55 -0.09 -10.30 -4.68
CA ASN A 55 0.94 -10.54 -3.67
C ASN A 55 0.67 -11.79 -2.81
N ARG A 56 -0.21 -12.68 -3.27
CA ARG A 56 -0.69 -13.85 -2.50
C ARG A 56 0.46 -14.69 -1.92
N SER A 57 1.49 -15.00 -2.71
CA SER A 57 2.62 -15.82 -2.26
C SER A 57 3.37 -15.17 -1.11
N LYS A 58 3.68 -13.87 -1.20
CA LYS A 58 4.37 -13.09 -0.17
C LYS A 58 3.53 -12.92 1.09
N LEU A 59 2.25 -12.58 0.93
CA LEU A 59 1.32 -12.49 2.05
C LEU A 59 1.16 -13.84 2.77
N ASN A 60 1.13 -14.96 2.04
CA ASN A 60 1.10 -16.29 2.64
C ASN A 60 2.34 -16.61 3.48
N THR A 61 3.52 -16.09 3.12
CA THR A 61 4.75 -16.23 3.93
C THR A 61 4.65 -15.48 5.27
N LEU A 62 4.00 -14.30 5.30
CA LEU A 62 3.74 -13.56 6.56
C LEU A 62 2.76 -14.31 7.50
N ILE A 63 1.84 -15.08 6.91
CA ILE A 63 0.68 -15.68 7.59
C ILE A 63 1.04 -16.91 8.43
N THR A 64 2.20 -17.55 8.22
CA THR A 64 2.61 -18.77 8.95
C THR A 64 2.82 -18.56 10.46
N GLY A 65 2.79 -17.31 10.95
CA GLY A 65 2.84 -16.96 12.37
C GLY A 65 1.51 -17.11 13.12
N HIS A 66 0.51 -16.25 12.88
CA HIS A 66 -0.68 -16.20 13.76
C HIS A 66 -1.96 -15.61 13.14
N VAL A 67 -1.99 -15.29 11.85
CA VAL A 67 -3.16 -14.65 11.24
C VAL A 67 -3.53 -15.39 9.98
N HIS A 68 -4.48 -16.31 10.08
CA HIS A 68 -5.18 -16.78 8.90
C HIS A 68 -5.92 -15.58 8.30
N LEU A 69 -5.31 -14.89 7.34
CA LEU A 69 -6.07 -14.07 6.41
C LEU A 69 -6.88 -15.06 5.58
N CYS A 70 -7.99 -15.54 6.14
CA CYS A 70 -9.11 -15.90 5.30
C CYS A 70 -9.42 -14.62 4.53
N PHE A 71 -8.92 -14.54 3.31
CA PHE A 71 -9.41 -13.60 2.32
C PHE A 71 -10.86 -14.02 2.07
N GLY A 72 -11.76 -13.52 2.92
CA GLY A 72 -13.18 -13.73 2.80
C GLY A 72 -13.69 -13.15 1.48
N SER A 73 -15.00 -13.22 1.27
CA SER A 73 -15.60 -12.47 0.18
C SER A 73 -15.27 -10.97 0.30
N PHE A 74 -15.17 -10.31 -0.84
CA PHE A 74 -15.10 -8.86 -0.89
C PHE A 74 -16.51 -8.28 -0.96
N ILE A 75 -16.76 -7.21 -0.22
CA ILE A 75 -18.02 -6.44 -0.30
C ILE A 75 -17.72 -5.14 -1.03
N GLU A 76 -18.50 -4.88 -2.08
CA GLU A 76 -18.47 -3.59 -2.77
C GLU A 76 -18.94 -2.46 -1.84
N VAL A 77 -18.13 -1.41 -1.76
CA VAL A 77 -18.44 -0.21 -0.98
C VAL A 77 -18.36 1.02 -1.89
N ALA A 78 -18.90 2.14 -1.41
CA ALA A 78 -18.79 3.40 -2.14
C ALA A 78 -17.31 3.71 -2.42
N PRO A 79 -16.96 4.14 -3.65
CA PRO A 79 -15.57 4.35 -4.02
C PRO A 79 -14.96 5.47 -3.19
N ASP A 80 -13.84 5.17 -2.54
CA ASP A 80 -13.03 6.18 -1.86
C ASP A 80 -12.40 7.14 -2.87
N SER A 81 -12.13 8.38 -2.44
CA SER A 81 -11.45 9.35 -3.28
C SER A 81 -10.02 8.88 -3.56
N LEU A 82 -9.70 8.67 -4.84
CA LEU A 82 -8.37 8.24 -5.27
C LEU A 82 -7.34 9.34 -5.06
N MET A 83 -6.36 9.07 -4.20
CA MET A 83 -5.21 9.94 -3.99
C MET A 83 -4.08 9.59 -4.96
N HIS A 84 -3.58 10.60 -5.68
CA HIS A 84 -2.50 10.45 -6.65
C HIS A 84 -1.31 11.34 -6.32
N SER A 85 -0.09 10.80 -6.47
CA SER A 85 1.15 11.55 -6.21
C SER A 85 1.65 12.34 -7.43
N LYS A 86 0.76 12.98 -8.19
CA LYS A 86 1.14 13.61 -9.48
C LYS A 86 2.19 14.70 -9.29
N GLU A 87 1.98 15.55 -8.30
CA GLU A 87 2.83 16.69 -7.96
C GLU A 87 4.17 16.22 -7.41
N LEU A 88 4.20 15.13 -6.63
CA LEU A 88 5.45 14.59 -6.10
C LEU A 88 6.25 13.89 -7.19
N LYS A 89 5.57 13.12 -8.07
CA LYS A 89 6.20 12.48 -9.25
C LYS A 89 6.78 13.52 -10.21
N SER A 90 6.14 14.69 -10.39
CA SER A 90 6.66 15.74 -11.27
C SER A 90 7.96 16.39 -10.77
N LEU A 91 8.28 16.27 -9.47
CA LEU A 91 9.57 16.67 -8.90
C LEU A 91 10.71 15.67 -9.19
N GLY A 92 10.40 14.52 -9.80
CA GLY A 92 11.35 13.44 -10.06
C GLY A 92 11.40 12.38 -8.95
N TRP A 93 10.38 12.33 -8.09
CA TRP A 93 10.29 11.31 -7.03
C TRP A 93 10.26 9.91 -7.61
N LYS A 94 11.11 9.04 -7.06
CA LYS A 94 11.17 7.62 -7.34
C LYS A 94 10.66 6.87 -6.12
N TYR A 95 10.00 5.75 -6.37
CA TYR A 95 9.38 4.93 -5.34
C TYR A 95 9.52 3.46 -5.71
N ARG A 96 9.51 2.60 -4.69
CA ARG A 96 9.55 1.15 -4.81
C ARG A 96 8.18 0.60 -5.15
N THR A 97 8.17 -0.54 -5.83
CA THR A 97 6.95 -1.28 -6.12
C THR A 97 6.37 -1.89 -4.83
N LEU A 98 5.06 -2.14 -4.81
CA LEU A 98 4.41 -2.85 -3.70
C LEU A 98 5.06 -4.21 -3.44
N GLU A 99 5.53 -4.85 -4.50
CA GLU A 99 6.20 -6.13 -4.44
C GLU A 99 7.52 -6.06 -3.64
N GLU A 100 8.36 -5.05 -3.91
CA GLU A 100 9.62 -4.81 -3.19
C GLU A 100 9.36 -4.44 -1.73
N ILE A 101 8.37 -3.58 -1.49
CA ILE A 101 7.96 -3.17 -0.13
C ILE A 101 7.58 -4.38 0.71
N LEU A 102 6.76 -5.29 0.16
CA LEU A 102 6.31 -6.48 0.86
C LEU A 102 7.44 -7.50 1.08
N THR A 103 8.37 -7.66 0.12
CA THR A 103 9.56 -8.50 0.31
C THR A 103 10.37 -8.02 1.49
N ASP A 104 10.75 -6.73 1.50
CA ASP A 104 11.58 -6.17 2.55
C ASP A 104 10.85 -6.22 3.90
N ALA A 105 9.55 -5.94 3.93
CA ALA A 105 8.76 -6.07 5.15
C ALA A 105 8.76 -7.49 5.72
N ILE A 106 8.81 -8.53 4.88
CA ILE A 106 8.88 -9.94 5.32
C ILE A 106 10.26 -10.29 5.86
N GLU A 107 11.32 -9.85 5.17
CA GLU A 107 12.69 -10.21 5.54
C GLU A 107 13.13 -9.60 6.88
N PHE A 108 12.52 -8.47 7.27
CA PHE A 108 12.88 -7.72 8.47
C PHE A 108 11.81 -7.76 9.59
N PHE A 109 10.83 -8.67 9.50
CA PHE A 109 9.85 -8.99 10.57
C PHE A 109 10.21 -10.30 11.29
#